data_AF-A0A840G9K3-F1
#
_entry.id   AF-A0A840G9K3-F1
#
_cell.length_a   1.000
_cell.length_b   1.000
_cell.length_c   1.000
_cell.angle_alpha   90.00
_cell.angle_beta   90.00
_cell.angle_gamma   90.00
#
_symmetry.space_group_name_H-M   'P 1'
#
loop_
_entity.id
_entity.type
_entity.pdbx_description
1 polymer ?
#
loop_
_entity_poly.entity_id
_entity_poly.type
_entity_poly.pdbx_seq_one_letter_code
_entity_poly.pdbx_strand_id
1 'polypeptide(L)'
;MEAFGMATTKHSRPAQKRKPGRAPVSISRKTEWASWMQGAHPEWFWSDEAKRYARAFNGVLPMWLVHAEPWREVTAERFKAMRSELLQLSVAQCAAYLCVSQAAVKRWESGEEGVPVAAFEALRQQSESVFCRMSHQQWDGWFIERQTGELVSPDVGKLALKPAELNALPMLYGELSMLRNDNAQKAARIDELEAENAALRAGLAVKAVAAELSDMQERIGEMLRSLHTADIVPFPVASDQPLLRKAAS
;
A
#
# COMPACT_ATOMS: atom_id res chain seq x y z
N MET A 1 -49.35 -76.83 -19.94
CA MET A 1 -48.78 -76.08 -18.80
C MET A 1 -47.72 -75.15 -19.39
N GLU A 2 -47.75 -73.82 -19.33
CA GLU A 2 -48.70 -72.80 -18.88
C GLU A 2 -48.40 -71.58 -19.77
N ALA A 3 -49.43 -70.93 -20.31
CA ALA A 3 -49.27 -69.72 -21.12
C ALA A 3 -49.23 -68.50 -20.19
N PHE A 4 -48.09 -67.83 -20.10
CA PHE A 4 -47.95 -66.56 -19.37
C PHE A 4 -48.57 -65.41 -20.18
N GLY A 5 -49.81 -65.07 -19.84
CA GLY A 5 -50.48 -63.87 -20.33
C GLY A 5 -49.94 -62.62 -19.63
N MET A 6 -49.18 -61.80 -20.35
CA MET A 6 -48.78 -60.46 -19.90
C MET A 6 -49.94 -59.48 -20.07
N ALA A 7 -50.57 -59.11 -18.95
CA ALA A 7 -51.55 -58.03 -18.90
C ALA A 7 -50.84 -56.66 -18.94
N THR A 8 -50.97 -55.92 -20.05
CA THR A 8 -50.50 -54.54 -20.14
C THR A 8 -51.47 -53.60 -19.44
N THR A 9 -51.13 -53.15 -18.24
CA THR A 9 -51.90 -52.15 -17.50
C THR A 9 -51.69 -50.77 -18.14
N LYS A 10 -52.65 -50.31 -18.95
CA LYS A 10 -52.66 -48.94 -19.48
C LYS A 10 -52.94 -47.96 -18.33
N HIS A 11 -51.91 -47.33 -17.79
CA HIS A 11 -52.07 -46.18 -16.90
C HIS A 11 -52.50 -44.96 -17.71
N SER A 12 -53.82 -44.73 -17.77
CA SER A 12 -54.40 -43.46 -18.20
C SER A 12 -53.96 -42.35 -17.25
N ARG A 13 -53.09 -41.45 -17.72
CA ARG A 13 -52.72 -40.23 -16.98
C ARG A 13 -53.99 -39.41 -16.70
N PRO A 14 -54.26 -39.02 -15.46
CA PRO A 14 -55.39 -38.14 -15.16
C PRO A 14 -55.20 -36.81 -15.87
N ALA A 15 -56.26 -36.34 -16.53
CA ALA A 15 -56.29 -35.06 -17.20
C ALA A 15 -55.92 -33.95 -16.21
N GLN A 16 -54.74 -33.33 -16.40
CA GLN A 16 -54.34 -32.15 -15.65
C GLN A 16 -55.36 -31.04 -15.92
N LYS A 17 -56.21 -30.77 -14.92
CA LYS A 17 -57.05 -29.56 -14.89
C LYS A 17 -56.13 -28.35 -15.06
N ARG A 18 -56.18 -27.71 -16.24
CA ARG A 18 -55.51 -26.44 -16.51
C ARG A 18 -55.99 -25.45 -15.45
N LYS A 19 -55.08 -25.04 -14.55
CA LYS A 19 -55.37 -24.00 -13.56
C LYS A 19 -55.89 -22.76 -14.30
N PRO A 20 -56.94 -22.09 -13.81
CA PRO A 20 -57.43 -20.86 -14.40
C PRO A 20 -56.25 -19.89 -14.54
N GLY A 21 -56.10 -19.33 -15.75
CA GLY A 21 -54.96 -18.50 -16.11
C GLY A 21 -54.78 -17.40 -15.07
N ARG A 22 -53.61 -17.39 -14.41
CA ARG A 22 -53.21 -16.25 -13.59
C ARG A 22 -53.36 -15.00 -14.46
N ALA A 23 -54.02 -13.97 -13.94
CA ALA A 23 -54.12 -12.68 -14.58
C ALA A 23 -52.73 -12.25 -15.10
N PRO A 24 -52.65 -11.57 -16.26
CA PRO A 24 -51.38 -11.06 -16.76
C PRO A 24 -50.73 -10.21 -15.67
N VAL A 25 -49.59 -10.69 -15.16
CA VAL A 25 -48.87 -10.03 -14.10
C VAL A 25 -48.13 -8.86 -14.73
N SER A 26 -48.65 -7.65 -14.53
CA SER A 26 -47.95 -6.41 -14.88
C SER A 26 -46.87 -6.10 -13.85
N ILE A 27 -45.89 -5.29 -14.26
CA ILE A 27 -44.88 -4.75 -13.34
C ILE A 27 -45.60 -3.85 -12.32
N SER A 28 -45.21 -3.94 -11.05
CA SER A 28 -45.75 -3.07 -10.02
C SER A 28 -45.32 -1.62 -10.25
N ARG A 29 -46.21 -0.65 -10.00
CA ARG A 29 -45.89 0.78 -10.16
C ARG A 29 -44.63 1.23 -9.41
N LYS A 30 -44.34 0.62 -8.24
CA LYS A 30 -43.13 0.92 -7.45
C LYS A 30 -41.87 0.50 -8.20
N THR A 31 -41.88 -0.69 -8.78
CA THR A 31 -40.77 -1.21 -9.56
C THR A 31 -40.59 -0.47 -10.89
N GLU A 32 -41.70 -0.14 -11.55
CA GLU A 32 -41.70 0.68 -12.76
C GLU A 32 -41.01 2.03 -12.50
N TRP A 33 -41.43 2.72 -11.43
CA TRP A 33 -40.78 3.97 -10.99
C TRP A 33 -39.29 3.78 -10.69
N ALA A 34 -38.92 2.73 -9.94
CA ALA A 34 -37.51 2.47 -9.64
C ALA A 34 -36.66 2.20 -10.89
N SER A 35 -37.20 1.47 -11.86
CA SER A 35 -36.51 1.19 -13.13
C SER A 35 -36.40 2.44 -13.99
N TRP A 36 -37.45 3.27 -14.03
CA TRP A 36 -37.42 4.56 -14.73
C TRP A 36 -36.35 5.49 -14.15
N MET A 37 -36.22 5.54 -12.81
CA MET A 37 -35.15 6.30 -12.15
C MET A 37 -33.74 5.79 -12.46
N GLN A 38 -33.60 4.53 -12.90
CA GLN A 38 -32.36 3.92 -13.37
C GLN A 38 -32.20 3.99 -14.91
N GLY A 39 -33.04 4.79 -15.58
CA GLY A 39 -32.94 5.05 -17.01
C GLY A 39 -33.60 4.00 -17.91
N ALA A 40 -34.55 3.21 -17.40
CA ALA A 40 -35.42 2.40 -18.25
C ALA A 40 -36.31 3.29 -19.12
N HIS A 41 -36.32 3.04 -20.43
CA HIS A 41 -37.22 3.74 -21.33
C HIS A 41 -38.67 3.29 -21.08
N PRO A 42 -39.67 4.20 -21.09
CA PRO A 42 -41.07 3.84 -20.83
C PRO A 42 -41.62 2.73 -21.73
N GLU A 43 -41.14 2.64 -22.97
CA GLU A 43 -41.57 1.60 -23.92
C GLU A 43 -41.13 0.19 -23.51
N TRP A 44 -40.02 0.07 -22.77
CA TRP A 44 -39.54 -1.24 -22.33
C TRP A 44 -40.55 -1.94 -21.41
N PHE A 45 -41.28 -1.19 -20.56
CA PHE A 45 -42.28 -1.77 -19.66
C PHE A 45 -43.42 -2.50 -20.37
N TRP A 46 -43.65 -2.17 -21.65
CA TRP A 46 -44.67 -2.79 -22.50
C TRP A 46 -44.12 -3.92 -23.38
N SER A 47 -42.80 -4.12 -23.38
CA SER A 47 -42.13 -5.20 -24.11
C SER A 47 -42.49 -6.58 -23.56
N ASP A 48 -42.35 -7.60 -24.40
CA ASP A 48 -42.56 -8.98 -23.97
C ASP A 48 -41.48 -9.48 -23.01
N GLU A 49 -40.30 -8.88 -23.06
CA GLU A 49 -39.21 -9.15 -22.13
C GLU A 49 -39.55 -8.67 -20.72
N ALA A 50 -40.00 -7.41 -20.59
CA ALA A 50 -40.48 -6.87 -19.31
C ALA A 50 -41.63 -7.70 -18.72
N LYS A 51 -42.59 -8.12 -19.56
CA LYS A 51 -43.67 -9.04 -19.14
C LYS A 51 -43.15 -10.41 -18.72
N ARG A 52 -42.08 -10.91 -19.34
CA ARG A 52 -41.43 -12.17 -18.94
C ARG A 52 -40.78 -12.04 -17.56
N TYR A 53 -40.04 -10.97 -17.31
CA TYR A 53 -39.48 -10.71 -15.98
C TYR A 53 -40.56 -10.52 -14.93
N ALA A 54 -41.60 -9.73 -15.23
CA ALA A 54 -42.73 -9.52 -14.33
C ALA A 54 -43.38 -10.87 -13.94
N ARG A 55 -43.59 -11.78 -14.89
CA ARG A 55 -44.11 -13.12 -14.61
C ARG A 55 -43.17 -13.95 -13.74
N ALA A 56 -41.86 -13.88 -13.99
CA ALA A 56 -40.87 -14.62 -13.22
C ALA A 56 -40.81 -14.17 -11.75
N PHE A 57 -41.02 -12.87 -11.49
CA PHE A 57 -40.91 -12.28 -10.16
C PHE A 57 -42.25 -11.79 -9.58
N ASN A 58 -43.37 -12.35 -10.02
CA ASN A 58 -44.72 -12.01 -9.56
C ASN A 58 -45.02 -10.50 -9.54
N GLY A 59 -44.55 -9.77 -10.55
CA GLY A 59 -44.80 -8.35 -10.78
C GLY A 59 -43.80 -7.43 -10.07
N VAL A 60 -42.92 -7.96 -9.22
CA VAL A 60 -41.91 -7.18 -8.51
C VAL A 60 -40.55 -7.49 -9.08
N LEU A 61 -39.92 -6.57 -9.79
CA LEU A 61 -38.52 -6.75 -10.20
C LEU A 61 -37.62 -6.45 -9.00
N PRO A 62 -36.76 -7.40 -8.58
CA PRO A 62 -35.79 -7.15 -7.53
C PRO A 62 -34.81 -6.04 -7.90
N MET A 63 -34.31 -5.29 -6.90
CA MET A 63 -33.38 -4.19 -7.16
C MET A 63 -32.11 -4.63 -7.90
N TRP A 64 -31.56 -5.82 -7.60
CA TRP A 64 -30.40 -6.34 -8.33
C TRP A 64 -30.67 -6.52 -9.83
N LEU A 65 -31.90 -6.84 -10.21
CA LEU A 65 -32.30 -6.97 -11.62
C LEU A 65 -32.47 -5.59 -12.25
N VAL A 66 -33.00 -4.62 -11.50
CA VAL A 66 -33.07 -3.22 -11.94
C VAL A 66 -31.66 -2.67 -12.18
N HIS A 67 -30.70 -2.95 -11.29
CA HIS A 67 -29.30 -2.57 -11.45
C HIS A 67 -28.58 -3.30 -12.59
N ALA A 68 -29.04 -4.50 -12.97
CA ALA A 68 -28.56 -5.18 -14.17
C ALA A 68 -29.01 -4.51 -15.47
N GLU A 69 -29.88 -3.49 -15.40
CA GLU A 69 -30.34 -2.71 -16.54
C GLU A 69 -30.78 -3.57 -17.75
N PRO A 70 -31.66 -4.58 -17.58
CA PRO A 70 -31.99 -5.55 -18.62
C PRO A 70 -32.60 -4.92 -19.88
N TRP A 71 -33.08 -3.67 -19.79
CA TRP A 71 -33.56 -2.88 -20.91
C TRP A 71 -32.44 -2.31 -21.80
N ARG A 72 -31.18 -2.39 -21.40
CA ARG A 72 -30.05 -1.91 -22.21
C ARG A 72 -29.39 -3.06 -22.95
N GLU A 73 -29.37 -2.95 -24.26
CA GLU A 73 -28.74 -3.94 -25.13
C GLU A 73 -27.24 -4.09 -24.85
N VAL A 74 -26.77 -5.34 -24.77
CA VAL A 74 -25.34 -5.65 -24.62
C VAL A 74 -24.70 -5.57 -26.00
N THR A 75 -24.02 -4.46 -26.28
CA THR A 75 -23.30 -4.23 -27.54
C THR A 75 -21.82 -4.57 -27.42
N ALA A 76 -21.18 -4.83 -28.57
CA ALA A 76 -19.73 -5.03 -28.67
C ALA A 76 -18.94 -3.86 -28.05
N GLU A 77 -19.37 -2.63 -28.32
CA GLU A 77 -18.77 -1.41 -27.79
C GLU A 77 -18.88 -1.32 -26.27
N ARG A 78 -20.06 -1.59 -25.70
CA ARG A 78 -20.26 -1.60 -24.24
C ARG A 78 -19.41 -2.66 -23.56
N PHE A 79 -19.35 -3.86 -24.13
CA PHE A 79 -18.52 -4.94 -23.60
C PHE A 79 -17.03 -4.57 -23.64
N LYS A 80 -16.57 -3.98 -24.75
CA LYS A 80 -15.19 -3.49 -24.90
C LYS A 80 -14.86 -2.40 -23.88
N ALA A 81 -15.70 -1.36 -23.78
CA ALA A 81 -15.51 -0.27 -22.81
C ALA A 81 -15.47 -0.79 -21.37
N MET A 82 -16.37 -1.73 -21.02
CA MET A 82 -16.36 -2.35 -19.69
C MET A 82 -15.06 -3.12 -19.41
N ARG A 83 -14.58 -3.90 -20.38
CA ARG A 83 -13.30 -4.61 -20.23
C ARG A 83 -12.11 -3.64 -20.13
N SER A 84 -11.94 -2.75 -21.10
CA SER A 84 -10.68 -1.99 -21.25
C SER A 84 -10.62 -0.70 -20.45
N GLU A 85 -11.74 -0.02 -20.25
CA GLU A 85 -11.76 1.30 -19.61
C GLU A 85 -12.14 1.17 -18.13
N LEU A 86 -13.21 0.44 -17.82
CA LEU A 86 -13.68 0.27 -16.45
C LEU A 86 -12.82 -0.73 -15.67
N LEU A 87 -12.64 -1.94 -16.22
CA LEU A 87 -11.90 -3.01 -15.53
C LEU A 87 -10.40 -3.03 -15.86
N GLN A 88 -9.98 -2.29 -16.89
CA GLN A 88 -8.59 -2.24 -17.36
C GLN A 88 -7.96 -3.62 -17.63
N LEU A 89 -8.78 -4.60 -18.03
CA LEU A 89 -8.32 -5.94 -18.34
C LEU A 89 -7.82 -6.00 -19.77
N SER A 90 -6.68 -6.66 -19.98
CA SER A 90 -6.29 -7.12 -21.32
C SER A 90 -7.26 -8.18 -21.85
N VAL A 91 -7.24 -8.43 -23.16
CA VAL A 91 -8.03 -9.51 -23.79
C VAL A 91 -7.69 -10.86 -23.16
N ALA A 92 -6.41 -11.12 -22.86
CA ALA A 92 -5.97 -12.36 -22.22
C ALA A 92 -6.53 -12.54 -20.80
N GLN A 93 -6.50 -11.48 -19.98
CA GLN A 93 -7.04 -11.51 -18.62
C GLN A 93 -8.56 -11.68 -18.62
N CYS A 94 -9.27 -10.97 -19.51
CA CYS A 94 -10.72 -11.11 -19.66
C CYS A 94 -11.11 -12.53 -20.09
N ALA A 95 -10.38 -13.10 -21.06
CA ALA A 95 -10.58 -14.48 -21.51
C ALA A 95 -10.37 -15.49 -20.37
N ALA A 96 -9.31 -15.31 -19.57
CA ALA A 96 -9.05 -16.16 -18.41
C ALA A 96 -10.16 -16.04 -17.35
N TYR A 97 -10.59 -14.81 -17.01
CA TYR A 97 -11.66 -14.57 -16.05
C TYR A 97 -12.99 -15.21 -16.47
N LEU A 98 -13.37 -15.04 -17.74
CA LEU A 98 -14.60 -15.59 -18.30
C LEU A 98 -14.49 -17.08 -18.67
N CYS A 99 -13.31 -17.69 -18.51
CA CYS A 99 -13.02 -19.08 -18.89
C CYS A 99 -13.31 -19.38 -20.38
N VAL A 100 -12.95 -18.46 -21.28
CA VAL A 100 -13.11 -18.58 -22.73
C VAL A 100 -11.81 -18.34 -23.48
N SER A 101 -11.81 -18.57 -24.80
CA SER A 101 -10.65 -18.24 -25.63
C SER A 101 -10.51 -16.74 -25.87
N GLN A 102 -9.28 -16.25 -26.04
CA GLN A 102 -9.02 -14.86 -26.45
C GLN A 102 -9.68 -14.52 -27.80
N ALA A 103 -9.82 -15.51 -28.68
CA ALA A 103 -10.50 -15.34 -29.96
C ALA A 103 -11.99 -15.02 -29.77
N ALA A 104 -12.68 -15.70 -28.85
CA ALA A 104 -14.09 -15.41 -28.55
C ALA A 104 -14.27 -13.96 -28.08
N VAL A 105 -13.43 -13.51 -27.14
CA VAL A 105 -13.44 -12.12 -26.66
C VAL A 105 -13.26 -11.12 -27.80
N LYS A 106 -12.31 -11.38 -28.71
CA LYS A 106 -12.09 -10.51 -29.89
C LYS A 106 -13.30 -10.48 -30.83
N ARG A 107 -13.96 -11.62 -31.08
CA ARG A 107 -15.17 -11.69 -31.93
C ARG A 107 -16.37 -10.98 -31.31
N TRP A 108 -16.49 -11.02 -29.97
CA TRP A 108 -17.49 -10.24 -29.24
C TRP A 108 -17.23 -8.74 -29.34
N GLU A 109 -15.97 -8.32 -29.22
CA GLU A 109 -15.59 -6.90 -29.33
C GLU A 109 -15.65 -6.33 -30.74
N SER A 110 -15.49 -7.17 -31.77
CA SER A 110 -15.65 -6.76 -33.17
C SER A 110 -17.12 -6.76 -33.62
N GLY A 111 -18.02 -7.34 -32.83
CA GLY A 111 -19.43 -7.55 -33.20
C GLY A 111 -19.64 -8.68 -34.21
N GLU A 112 -18.62 -9.50 -34.49
CA GLU A 112 -18.75 -10.68 -35.35
C GLU A 112 -19.66 -11.74 -34.70
N GLU A 113 -19.56 -11.88 -33.37
CA GLU A 113 -20.47 -12.68 -32.56
C GLU A 113 -21.16 -11.81 -31.51
N GLY A 114 -22.44 -12.10 -31.22
CA GLY A 114 -23.17 -11.45 -30.14
C GLY A 114 -22.54 -11.76 -28.78
N VAL A 115 -22.42 -10.72 -27.93
CA VAL A 115 -21.87 -10.86 -26.58
C VAL A 115 -22.85 -11.66 -25.71
N PRO A 116 -22.42 -12.77 -25.07
CA PRO A 116 -23.27 -13.47 -24.13
C PRO A 116 -23.64 -12.58 -22.93
N VAL A 117 -24.93 -12.44 -22.64
CA VAL A 117 -25.41 -11.63 -21.49
C VAL A 117 -24.74 -12.04 -20.18
N ALA A 118 -24.54 -13.35 -19.97
CA ALA A 118 -23.85 -13.86 -18.78
C ALA A 118 -22.39 -13.39 -18.69
N ALA A 119 -21.69 -13.26 -19.82
CA ALA A 119 -20.31 -12.77 -19.84
C ALA A 119 -20.25 -11.28 -19.49
N PHE A 120 -21.18 -10.48 -20.03
CA PHE A 120 -21.29 -9.06 -19.69
C PHE A 120 -21.65 -8.84 -18.22
N GLU A 121 -22.64 -9.57 -17.69
CA GLU A 121 -23.02 -9.46 -16.28
C GLU A 121 -21.89 -9.90 -15.34
N ALA A 122 -21.08 -10.90 -15.71
CA ALA A 122 -19.90 -11.27 -14.92
C ALA A 122 -18.91 -10.11 -14.82
N LEU A 123 -18.63 -9.42 -15.94
CA LEU A 123 -17.77 -8.22 -15.93
C LEU A 123 -18.41 -7.07 -15.12
N ARG A 124 -19.73 -6.87 -15.23
CA ARG A 124 -20.44 -5.83 -14.48
C ARG A 124 -20.34 -6.09 -12.97
N GLN A 125 -20.63 -7.30 -12.53
CA GLN A 125 -20.50 -7.70 -11.13
C GLN A 125 -19.07 -7.57 -10.62
N GLN A 126 -18.08 -7.92 -11.46
CA GLN A 126 -16.68 -7.71 -11.12
C GLN A 126 -16.35 -6.23 -10.94
N SER A 127 -16.90 -5.34 -11.77
CA SER A 127 -16.63 -3.88 -11.66
C SER A 127 -17.18 -3.26 -10.37
N GLU A 128 -18.25 -3.83 -9.83
CA GLU A 128 -18.86 -3.44 -8.56
C GLU A 128 -18.16 -4.07 -7.35
N SER A 129 -17.36 -5.11 -7.57
CA SER A 129 -16.67 -5.85 -6.52
C SER A 129 -15.52 -5.06 -5.92
N VAL A 130 -15.46 -5.02 -4.59
CA VAL A 130 -14.33 -4.45 -3.83
C VAL A 130 -13.02 -5.15 -4.20
N PHE A 131 -13.08 -6.45 -4.49
CA PHE A 131 -11.90 -7.23 -4.88
C PHE A 131 -11.31 -6.78 -6.22
N CYS A 132 -12.13 -6.29 -7.15
CA CYS A 132 -11.62 -5.71 -8.39
C CYS A 132 -10.92 -4.36 -8.15
N ARG A 133 -11.39 -3.57 -7.17
CA ARG A 133 -10.72 -2.31 -6.81
C ARG A 133 -9.40 -2.55 -6.08
N MET A 134 -9.28 -3.69 -5.40
CA MET A 134 -8.07 -4.13 -4.71
C MET A 134 -7.12 -4.95 -5.58
N SER A 135 -7.43 -5.26 -6.84
CA SER A 135 -6.58 -6.11 -7.68
C SER A 135 -5.36 -5.39 -8.29
N HIS A 136 -5.01 -4.21 -7.78
CA HIS A 136 -3.79 -3.51 -8.18
C HIS A 136 -2.57 -4.21 -7.58
N GLN A 137 -1.46 -4.28 -8.31
CA GLN A 137 -0.27 -5.06 -7.92
C GLN A 137 0.29 -4.70 -6.53
N GLN A 138 0.18 -3.42 -6.13
CA GLN A 138 0.62 -2.97 -4.78
C GLN A 138 -0.23 -3.52 -3.63
N TRP A 139 -1.43 -4.03 -3.95
CA TRP A 139 -2.38 -4.63 -3.02
C TRP A 139 -2.45 -6.15 -3.21
N ASP A 140 -1.45 -6.76 -3.87
CA ASP A 140 -1.42 -8.21 -4.05
C ASP A 140 -1.49 -8.93 -2.70
N GLY A 141 -2.39 -9.92 -2.60
CA GLY A 141 -2.69 -10.67 -1.38
C GLY A 141 -3.41 -9.90 -0.26
N TRP A 142 -3.64 -8.58 -0.40
CA TRP A 142 -4.43 -7.83 0.58
C TRP A 142 -5.91 -8.18 0.48
N PHE A 143 -6.58 -8.23 1.63
CA PHE A 143 -8.02 -8.46 1.68
C PHE A 143 -8.67 -7.73 2.85
N ILE A 144 -9.98 -7.57 2.78
CA ILE A 144 -10.79 -7.05 3.89
C ILE A 144 -11.42 -8.25 4.60
N GLU A 145 -11.10 -8.41 5.88
CA GLU A 145 -11.71 -9.46 6.70
C GLU A 145 -13.21 -9.19 6.86
N ARG A 146 -14.05 -10.15 6.47
CA ARG A 146 -15.49 -9.93 6.35
C ARG A 146 -16.17 -9.72 7.70
N GLN A 147 -15.63 -10.35 8.75
CA GLN A 147 -16.22 -10.27 10.09
C GLN A 147 -15.80 -9.00 10.83
N THR A 148 -14.55 -8.57 10.70
CA THR A 148 -13.99 -7.45 11.47
C THR A 148 -13.93 -6.15 10.67
N GLY A 149 -13.96 -6.21 9.33
CA GLY A 149 -13.79 -5.05 8.45
C GLY A 149 -12.35 -4.54 8.39
N GLU A 150 -11.39 -5.29 8.93
CA GLU A 150 -9.98 -4.92 8.95
C GLU A 150 -9.34 -5.17 7.58
N LEU A 151 -8.42 -4.29 7.19
CA LEU A 151 -7.60 -4.44 6.00
C LEU A 151 -6.36 -5.25 6.38
N VAL A 152 -6.23 -6.45 5.85
CA VAL A 152 -5.23 -7.44 6.24
C VAL A 152 -4.15 -7.56 5.16
N SER A 153 -2.89 -7.40 5.57
CA SER A 153 -1.71 -7.63 4.72
C SER A 153 -1.35 -9.13 4.66
N PRO A 154 -0.92 -9.65 3.48
CA PRO A 154 -0.50 -11.04 3.32
C PRO A 154 0.88 -11.35 3.92
N ASP A 155 1.75 -10.34 4.06
CA ASP A 155 3.13 -10.53 4.48
C ASP A 155 3.28 -10.68 6.01
N VAL A 156 4.24 -11.52 6.40
CA VAL A 156 4.45 -12.06 7.75
C VAL A 156 4.46 -10.95 8.81
N GLY A 157 3.40 -10.93 9.63
CA GLY A 157 3.22 -9.95 10.71
C GLY A 157 1.76 -9.66 11.07
N LYS A 158 0.78 -10.18 10.30
CA LYS A 158 -0.68 -9.95 10.51
C LYS A 158 -0.97 -8.47 10.76
N LEU A 159 -0.43 -7.59 9.91
CA LEU A 159 -0.83 -6.19 9.94
C LEU A 159 -2.30 -6.14 9.53
N ALA A 160 -3.18 -6.05 10.52
CA ALA A 160 -4.61 -5.85 10.38
C ALA A 160 -4.88 -4.41 10.78
N LEU A 161 -5.20 -3.58 9.79
CA LEU A 161 -5.48 -2.17 10.00
C LEU A 161 -6.99 -1.97 10.12
N LYS A 162 -7.41 -1.39 11.25
CA LYS A 162 -8.78 -0.93 11.43
C LYS A 162 -9.01 0.37 10.64
N PRO A 163 -10.25 0.67 10.23
CA PRO A 163 -10.57 1.93 9.57
C PRO A 163 -10.13 3.17 10.37
N ALA A 164 -10.25 3.13 11.70
CA ALA A 164 -9.81 4.22 12.57
C ALA A 164 -8.29 4.45 12.52
N GLU A 165 -7.50 3.38 12.38
CA GLU A 165 -6.04 3.45 12.30
C GLU A 165 -5.60 3.99 10.95
N LEU A 166 -6.28 3.59 9.86
CA LEU A 166 -6.07 4.16 8.52
C LEU A 166 -6.34 5.68 8.50
N ASN A 167 -7.41 6.12 9.16
CA ASN A 167 -7.75 7.55 9.26
C ASN A 167 -6.73 8.33 10.11
N ALA A 168 -6.04 7.68 11.05
CA ALA A 168 -5.02 8.30 11.88
C ALA A 168 -3.65 8.43 11.17
N LEU A 169 -3.41 7.71 10.07
CA LEU A 169 -2.12 7.70 9.38
C LEU A 169 -1.59 9.10 9.01
N PRO A 170 -2.38 10.03 8.44
CA PRO A 170 -1.87 11.36 8.09
C PRO A 170 -1.34 12.12 9.31
N MET A 171 -2.05 12.03 10.45
CA MET A 171 -1.64 12.63 11.71
C MET A 171 -0.33 12.01 12.21
N LEU A 172 -0.23 10.69 12.21
CA LEU A 172 0.97 9.96 12.62
C LEU A 172 2.19 10.30 11.75
N TYR A 173 2.01 10.45 10.44
CA TYR A 173 3.08 10.90 9.55
C TYR A 173 3.50 12.36 9.84
N GLY A 174 2.54 13.22 10.19
CA GLY A 174 2.80 14.59 10.64
C GLY A 174 3.65 14.62 11.92
N GLU A 175 3.23 13.87 12.95
CA GLU A 175 3.96 13.74 14.21
C GLU A 175 5.38 13.16 14.01
N LEU A 176 5.51 12.11 13.20
CA LEU A 176 6.81 11.53 12.85
C LEU A 176 7.74 12.55 12.19
N SER A 177 7.20 13.38 11.29
CA SER A 177 7.96 14.43 10.61
C SER A 177 8.45 15.50 11.60
N MET A 178 7.57 15.95 12.50
CA MET A 178 7.94 16.89 13.56
C MET A 178 9.03 16.33 14.47
N LEU A 179 8.87 15.09 14.94
CA LEU A 179 9.86 14.43 15.79
C LEU A 179 11.21 14.24 15.09
N ARG A 180 11.21 13.94 13.79
CA ARG A 180 12.45 13.85 13.00
C ARG A 180 13.15 15.20 12.89
N ASN A 181 12.41 16.28 12.69
CA ASN A 181 12.97 17.63 12.65
C ASN A 181 13.54 18.04 14.02
N ASP A 182 12.79 17.80 15.10
CA ASP A 182 13.24 18.09 16.47
C ASP A 182 14.52 17.32 16.82
N ASN A 183 14.60 16.05 16.45
CA ASN A 183 15.82 15.25 16.65
C ASN A 183 16.99 15.79 15.84
N ALA A 184 16.78 16.23 14.60
CA ALA A 184 17.83 16.82 13.79
C ALA A 184 18.34 18.14 14.41
N GLN A 185 17.44 18.99 14.92
CA GLN A 185 17.82 20.24 15.60
C GLN A 185 18.59 19.97 16.89
N LYS A 186 18.12 19.02 17.70
CA LYS A 186 18.81 18.63 18.94
C LYS A 186 20.20 18.05 18.67
N ALA A 187 20.33 17.21 17.64
CA ALA A 187 21.62 16.67 17.22
C ALA A 187 22.59 17.78 16.82
N ALA A 188 22.16 18.73 15.98
CA ALA A 188 22.99 19.87 15.61
C ALA A 188 23.40 20.73 16.82
N ARG A 189 22.48 20.92 17.77
CA ARG A 189 22.79 21.68 19.01
C ARG A 189 23.79 20.96 19.90
N ILE A 190 23.74 19.63 19.96
CA ILE A 190 24.74 18.83 20.69
C ILE A 190 26.11 19.03 20.04
N ASP A 191 26.21 18.90 18.72
CA ASP A 191 27.47 19.08 17.99
C ASP A 191 28.09 20.48 18.24
N GLU A 192 27.27 21.53 18.23
CA GLU A 192 27.70 22.89 18.58
C GLU A 192 28.26 22.99 20.01
N LEU A 193 27.54 22.43 20.99
CA LEU A 193 27.94 22.46 22.39
C LEU A 193 29.18 21.62 22.66
N GLU A 194 29.37 20.52 21.93
CA GLU A 194 30.59 19.70 22.00
C GLU A 194 31.79 20.46 21.43
N ALA A 195 31.62 21.16 20.30
CA ALA A 195 32.66 22.01 19.72
C ALA A 195 33.04 23.17 20.66
N GLU A 196 32.04 23.83 21.28
CA GLU A 196 32.27 24.89 22.26
C GLU A 196 33.03 24.36 23.50
N ASN A 197 32.60 23.23 24.05
CA ASN A 197 33.28 22.60 25.19
C ASN A 197 34.72 22.21 24.86
N ALA A 198 34.97 21.69 23.66
CA ALA A 198 36.32 21.37 23.20
C ALA A 198 37.21 22.63 23.13
N ALA A 199 36.67 23.73 22.59
CA ALA A 199 37.38 25.01 22.53
C ALA A 199 37.68 25.59 23.92
N LEU A 200 36.72 25.53 24.85
CA LEU A 200 36.90 25.98 26.23
C LEU A 200 37.99 25.16 26.96
N ARG A 201 37.98 23.84 26.80
CA ARG A 201 39.01 22.96 27.36
C ARG A 201 40.40 23.28 26.80
N ALA A 202 40.50 23.51 25.49
CA ALA A 202 41.76 23.93 24.88
C ALA A 202 42.24 25.28 25.44
N GLY A 203 41.35 26.26 25.59
CA GLY A 203 41.67 27.56 26.18
C GLY A 203 42.14 27.47 27.64
N LEU A 204 41.53 26.60 28.44
CA LEU A 204 41.96 26.34 29.82
C LEU A 204 43.34 25.66 29.87
N ALA A 205 43.60 24.70 28.98
CA ALA A 205 44.91 24.04 28.88
C ALA A 205 46.01 25.05 28.54
N VAL A 206 45.77 25.98 27.60
CA VAL A 206 46.71 27.05 27.26
C VAL A 206 47.00 27.95 28.47
N LYS A 207 45.98 28.32 29.24
CA LYS A 207 46.15 29.11 30.46
C LYS A 207 46.96 28.38 31.53
N ALA A 208 46.72 27.07 31.71
CA ALA A 208 47.47 26.25 32.65
C ALA A 208 48.96 26.17 32.25
N VAL A 209 49.26 25.91 30.97
CA VAL A 209 50.65 25.89 30.46
C VAL A 209 51.32 27.25 30.63
N ALA A 210 50.61 28.35 30.38
CA ALA A 210 51.14 29.70 30.59
C ALA A 210 51.50 29.98 32.06
N ALA A 211 50.67 29.50 32.99
CA ALA A 211 50.95 29.59 34.42
C ALA A 211 52.20 28.76 34.80
N GLU A 212 52.29 27.51 34.33
CA GLU A 212 53.46 26.66 34.57
C GLU A 212 54.77 27.27 34.02
N LEU A 213 54.72 27.89 32.83
CA LEU A 213 55.86 28.59 32.25
C LEU A 213 56.28 29.81 33.08
N SER A 214 55.32 30.57 33.60
CA SER A 214 55.58 31.70 34.51
C SER A 214 56.25 31.23 35.80
N ASP A 215 55.73 30.17 36.41
CA ASP A 215 56.29 29.57 37.63
C ASP A 215 57.73 29.05 37.39
N MET A 216 57.99 28.42 36.23
CA MET A 216 59.33 27.99 35.86
C MET A 216 60.29 29.17 35.65
N GLN A 217 59.83 30.25 35.02
CA GLN A 217 60.63 31.46 34.83
C GLN A 217 61.02 32.08 36.17
N GLU A 218 60.10 32.13 37.14
CA GLU A 218 60.37 32.63 38.49
C GLU A 218 61.44 31.78 39.21
N ARG A 219 61.30 30.44 39.16
CA ARG A 219 62.28 29.50 39.73
C ARG A 219 63.66 29.65 39.11
N ILE A 220 63.76 29.78 37.79
CA ILE A 220 65.05 30.02 37.11
C ILE A 220 65.65 31.35 37.57
N GLY A 221 64.84 32.40 37.67
CA GLY A 221 65.28 33.70 38.18
C GLY A 221 65.78 33.64 39.63
N GLU A 222 65.21 32.77 40.47
CA GLU A 222 65.68 32.51 41.83
C GLU A 222 66.99 31.71 41.85
N MET A 223 67.11 30.65 41.06
CA MET A 223 68.35 29.88 40.93
C MET A 223 69.52 30.74 40.44
N LEU A 224 69.29 31.61 39.46
CA LEU A 224 70.33 32.52 38.94
C LEU A 224 70.76 33.55 39.99
N ARG A 225 69.81 34.06 40.80
CA ARG A 225 70.14 34.91 41.96
C ARG A 225 70.98 34.16 42.99
N SER A 226 70.64 32.91 43.28
CA SER A 226 71.42 32.04 44.17
C SER A 226 72.84 31.76 43.65
N LEU A 227 73.01 31.58 42.34
CA LEU A 227 74.33 31.40 41.72
C LEU A 227 75.20 32.65 41.81
N HIS A 228 74.62 33.85 41.69
CA HIS A 228 75.35 35.11 41.91
C HIS A 228 75.85 35.30 43.34
N THR A 229 75.24 34.60 44.31
CA THR A 229 75.67 34.58 45.71
C THR A 229 76.55 33.39 46.07
N ALA A 230 76.83 32.47 45.15
CA ALA A 230 77.71 31.33 45.41
C ALA A 230 79.18 31.71 45.13
N ASP A 231 80.03 31.67 46.16
CA ASP A 231 81.47 31.94 46.07
C ASP A 231 82.15 31.02 45.04
N ILE A 232 82.80 31.62 44.05
CA ILE A 232 83.58 30.90 43.04
C ILE A 232 84.88 30.41 43.68
N VAL A 233 84.97 29.11 43.96
CA VAL A 233 86.21 28.47 44.39
C VAL A 233 87.10 28.24 43.15
N PRO A 234 88.28 28.87 43.02
CA PRO A 234 89.15 28.70 41.87
C PRO A 234 89.76 27.30 41.83
N PHE A 235 89.68 26.66 40.66
CA PHE A 235 90.36 25.38 40.39
C PHE A 235 91.86 25.63 40.19
N PRO A 236 92.77 24.98 40.94
CA PRO A 236 94.20 25.21 40.80
C PRO A 236 94.72 24.62 39.47
N VAL A 237 95.25 25.48 38.60
CA VAL A 237 95.96 25.09 37.38
C VAL A 237 97.38 24.70 37.78
N ALA A 238 97.75 23.43 37.58
CA ALA A 238 99.11 22.94 37.82
C ALA A 238 100.08 23.54 36.80
N SER A 239 101.17 24.11 37.31
CA SER A 239 102.20 24.87 36.64
C SER A 239 103.10 24.06 35.70
N ASP A 240 103.53 24.76 34.64
CA ASP A 240 104.74 24.58 33.83
C ASP A 240 105.73 23.51 34.30
N GLN A 241 105.89 22.44 33.50
CA GLN A 241 107.12 21.68 33.42
C GLN A 241 107.96 22.19 32.23
N PRO A 242 109.18 22.71 32.44
CA PRO A 242 110.06 23.11 31.35
C PRO A 242 110.67 21.88 30.64
N LEU A 243 110.50 21.86 29.32
CA LEU A 243 111.09 20.90 28.39
C LEU A 243 112.63 20.99 28.38
N LEU A 244 113.27 19.85 28.66
CA LEU A 244 114.69 19.55 28.48
C LEU A 244 115.13 19.62 27.00
N ARG A 245 116.09 20.50 26.69
CA ARG A 245 117.08 20.44 25.58
C ARG A 245 118.30 21.26 26.05
N LYS A 246 119.60 20.96 25.85
CA LYS A 246 120.37 20.00 25.02
C LYS A 246 121.88 20.17 25.39
N ALA A 247 122.71 19.13 25.22
CA ALA A 247 124.11 19.15 24.69
C ALA A 247 124.73 17.75 24.96
N ALA A 248 125.07 16.90 23.98
CA ALA A 248 126.16 16.94 22.99
C ALA A 248 127.54 16.58 23.56
N SER A 249 128.09 15.47 23.02
CA SER A 249 129.40 14.79 23.23
C SER A 249 129.42 13.68 24.27
#